data_AF-A0A2N5HCW5-F1
#
_entry.id   AF-A0A2N5HCW5-F1
#
_cell.length_a   1.000
_cell.length_b   1.000
_cell.length_c   1.000
_cell.angle_alpha   90.00
_cell.angle_beta   90.00
_cell.angle_gamma   90.00
#
_symmetry.space_group_name_H-M   'P 1'
#
loop_
_entity.id
_entity.type
_entity.pdbx_description
1 polymer ?
#
loop_
_entity_poly.entity_id
_entity_poly.type
_entity_poly.pdbx_seq_one_letter_code
_entity_poly.pdbx_strand_id
1 'polypeptide(L)' 'MALLLGIDFNKSKFNLDEFWMGVNTELEHGKISSQTNVTGDDPIITGKIALAHLNEFPDYYKRLKVLEEEAKAYWNK' A
#
# COMPACT_ATOMS: atom_id res chain seq x y z
N MET A 1 4.54 -8.38 -10.90
CA MET A 1 3.60 -7.27 -10.59
C MET A 1 4.20 -5.90 -10.89
N ALA A 2 5.25 -5.42 -10.21
CA ALA A 2 5.85 -4.10 -10.47
C ALA A 2 6.22 -3.84 -11.95
N LEU A 3 6.78 -4.86 -12.62
CA LEU A 3 7.07 -4.82 -14.07
C LEU A 3 5.80 -4.60 -14.93
N LEU A 4 4.69 -5.24 -14.57
CA LEU A 4 3.40 -5.11 -15.28
C LEU A 4 2.75 -3.74 -15.06
N LEU A 5 3.15 -3.04 -14.00
CA LEU A 5 2.74 -1.67 -13.70
C LEU A 5 3.69 -0.61 -14.29
N GLY A 6 4.74 -1.04 -15.00
CA GLY A 6 5.71 -0.13 -15.63
C GLY A 6 6.57 0.66 -14.64
N ILE A 7 6.75 0.17 -13.41
CA ILE A 7 7.56 0.86 -12.40
C ILE A 7 9.04 0.66 -12.72
N ASP A 8 9.74 1.77 -12.97
CA ASP A 8 11.20 1.84 -13.08
C ASP A 8 11.78 2.39 -11.77
N PHE A 9 12.30 1.49 -10.93
CA PHE A 9 12.84 1.85 -9.61
C PHE A 9 14.10 2.73 -9.67
N ASN A 10 14.75 2.85 -10.84
CA ASN A 10 15.87 3.78 -11.01
C ASN A 10 15.40 5.22 -11.26
N LYS A 11 14.11 5.40 -11.59
CA LYS A 11 13.51 6.72 -11.89
C LYS A 11 12.44 7.13 -10.89
N SER A 12 11.85 6.19 -10.16
CA SER A 12 10.88 6.49 -9.12
C SER A 12 11.53 7.18 -7.92
N LYS A 13 10.72 7.95 -7.19
CA LYS A 13 11.14 8.59 -5.92
C LYS A 13 11.06 7.64 -4.73
N PHE A 14 10.45 6.48 -4.89
CA PHE A 14 10.30 5.41 -3.90
C PHE A 14 11.06 4.16 -4.37
N ASN A 15 11.31 3.22 -3.47
CA ASN A 15 12.02 1.97 -3.75
C ASN A 15 11.08 0.75 -3.75
N LEU A 16 11.63 -0.44 -3.98
CA LEU A 16 10.87 -1.69 -3.98
C LEU A 16 10.20 -1.96 -2.62
N ASP A 17 10.84 -1.60 -1.51
CA ASP A 17 10.32 -1.86 -0.17
C ASP A 17 9.06 -1.03 0.12
N GLU A 18 9.05 0.26 -0.24
CA GLU A 18 7.86 1.12 -0.14
C GLU A 18 6.69 0.56 -0.95
N PHE A 19 6.97 0.14 -2.19
CA PHE A 19 5.96 -0.46 -3.07
C PHE A 19 5.44 -1.79 -2.51
N TRP A 20 6.33 -2.63 -1.98
CA TRP A 20 5.98 -3.89 -1.35
C TRP A 20 5.15 -3.69 -0.08
N MET A 21 5.53 -2.74 0.77
CA MET A 21 4.75 -2.36 1.95
C MET A 21 3.34 -1.96 1.54
N GLY A 22 3.22 -1.09 0.54
CA GLY A 22 1.92 -0.61 0.08
C GLY A 22 1.00 -1.69 -0.44
N VAL A 23 1.51 -2.57 -1.28
CA VAL A 23 0.73 -3.70 -1.80
C VAL A 23 0.20 -4.57 -0.67
N ASN A 24 1.02 -4.87 0.34
CA ASN A 24 0.59 -5.72 1.45
C ASN A 24 -0.46 -5.03 2.31
N THR A 25 -0.32 -3.73 2.57
CA THR A 25 -1.32 -2.93 3.30
C THR A 25 -2.66 -2.93 2.56
N GLU A 26 -2.67 -2.64 1.25
CA GLU A 26 -3.93 -2.64 0.49
C GLU A 26 -4.56 -4.04 0.37
N LEU A 27 -3.74 -5.08 0.26
CA LEU A 27 -4.21 -6.47 0.23
C LEU A 27 -4.81 -6.91 1.58
N GLU A 28 -4.23 -6.45 2.69
CA GLU A 28 -4.73 -6.74 4.04
C GLU A 28 -6.17 -6.24 4.20
N HIS A 29 -6.47 -5.01 3.74
CA HIS A 29 -7.82 -4.44 3.80
C HIS A 29 -8.86 -5.31 3.06
N GLY A 30 -8.52 -5.83 1.88
CA GLY A 30 -9.40 -6.72 1.12
C GLY A 30 -9.65 -8.07 1.80
N LYS A 31 -8.61 -8.64 2.43
CA LYS A 31 -8.69 -9.92 3.15
C LYS A 31 -9.43 -9.85 4.47
N ILE A 32 -9.39 -8.72 5.16
CA ILE A 32 -10.06 -8.52 6.45
C ILE A 32 -11.58 -8.41 6.27
N SER A 33 -12.04 -7.70 5.24
CA SER A 33 -13.46 -7.40 5.05
C SER A 33 -13.88 -7.45 3.59
N SER A 34 -14.72 -8.42 3.24
CA SER A 34 -15.31 -8.55 1.91
C SER A 34 -16.20 -7.36 1.54
N GLN A 35 -16.77 -6.65 2.51
CA GLN A 35 -17.57 -5.44 2.27
C GLN A 35 -16.71 -4.28 1.71
N THR A 36 -15.43 -4.23 2.07
CA THR A 36 -14.50 -3.18 1.65
C THR A 36 -13.39 -3.72 0.73
N ASN A 37 -13.50 -4.96 0.24
CA ASN A 37 -12.57 -5.52 -0.72
C ASN A 37 -12.84 -4.98 -2.12
N VAL A 38 -12.35 -3.78 -2.39
CA VAL A 38 -12.54 -3.08 -3.66
C VAL A 38 -11.72 -3.65 -4.81
N THR A 39 -10.71 -4.48 -4.52
CA THR A 39 -9.81 -5.05 -5.53
C THR A 39 -10.14 -6.49 -5.88
N GLY A 40 -10.96 -7.17 -5.07
CA GLY A 40 -11.20 -8.61 -5.18
C GLY A 40 -9.91 -9.42 -5.00
N ASP A 41 -8.98 -8.92 -4.18
CA ASP A 41 -7.62 -9.44 -4.01
C ASP A 41 -6.79 -9.51 -5.30
N ASP A 42 -7.21 -8.83 -6.38
CA ASP A 42 -6.44 -8.81 -7.64
C ASP A 42 -5.12 -8.07 -7.42
N PRO A 43 -3.96 -8.72 -7.66
CA PRO A 43 -2.66 -8.14 -7.35
C PRO A 43 -2.35 -6.90 -8.22
N ILE A 44 -2.86 -6.83 -9.46
CA ILE A 44 -2.61 -5.69 -10.34
C ILE A 44 -3.42 -4.48 -9.91
N ILE A 45 -4.70 -4.65 -9.58
CA ILE A 45 -5.56 -3.57 -9.09
C ILE A 45 -5.04 -3.07 -7.73
N THR A 46 -4.68 -3.99 -6.83
CA THR A 46 -4.07 -3.68 -5.51
C THR A 46 -2.77 -2.89 -5.68
N GLY A 47 -1.88 -3.32 -6.57
CA GLY A 47 -0.64 -2.61 -6.86
C GLY A 47 -0.84 -1.22 -7.48
N LYS A 48 -1.93 -0.98 -8.23
CA LYS A 48 -2.25 0.36 -8.75
C LYS A 48 -2.62 1.35 -7.65
N ILE A 49 -3.33 0.90 -6.61
CA ILE A 49 -3.66 1.74 -5.45
C ILE A 49 -2.37 2.11 -4.70
N ALA A 50 -1.51 1.12 -4.43
CA ALA A 50 -0.21 1.37 -3.81
C ALA A 50 0.67 2.33 -4.61
N LEU A 51 0.68 2.17 -5.94
CA LEU A 51 1.41 3.08 -6.83
C LEU A 51 0.82 4.49 -6.82
N ALA A 52 -0.50 4.65 -6.75
CA ALA A 52 -1.14 5.96 -6.70
C ALA A 52 -0.67 6.75 -5.46
N HIS A 53 -0.69 6.13 -4.29
CA HIS A 53 -0.23 6.75 -3.04
C HIS A 53 1.26 7.10 -3.05
N LEU A 54 2.12 6.21 -3.58
CA LEU A 54 3.55 6.50 -3.69
C LEU A 54 3.88 7.58 -4.72
N ASN A 55 2.98 7.87 -5.66
CA ASN A 55 3.10 9.01 -6.57
C ASN A 55 2.68 10.34 -5.91
N GLU A 56 1.85 10.32 -4.86
CA GLU A 56 1.54 11.51 -4.06
C GLU A 56 2.77 11.91 -3.23
N PHE A 57 3.38 10.96 -2.52
CA PHE A 57 4.65 11.13 -1.83
C PHE A 57 5.36 9.79 -1.59
N PRO A 58 6.71 9.74 -1.68
CA PRO A 58 7.45 8.49 -1.81
C PRO A 58 7.57 7.64 -0.53
N ASP A 59 7.24 8.19 0.64
CA ASP A 59 7.30 7.52 1.95
C ASP A 59 5.90 7.28 2.56
N TYR A 60 4.87 7.23 1.70
CA TYR A 60 3.47 7.13 2.10
C TYR A 60 3.22 6.03 3.13
N TYR A 61 3.65 4.80 2.83
CA TYR A 61 3.34 3.64 3.66
C TYR A 61 4.14 3.60 4.96
N LYS A 62 5.32 4.22 5.02
CA LYS A 62 6.00 4.46 6.29
C LYS A 62 5.22 5.40 7.19
N ARG A 63 4.66 6.49 6.65
CA ARG A 63 3.84 7.44 7.41
C ARG A 63 2.53 6.80 7.88
N LEU A 64 1.87 6.06 6.99
CA LEU A 64 0.63 5.34 7.32
C LEU A 64 0.86 4.35 8.46
N LYS A 65 1.95 3.58 8.41
CA LYS A 65 2.30 2.63 9.48
C LYS A 65 2.40 3.30 10.86
N VAL A 66 3.04 4.47 10.94
CA VAL A 66 3.14 5.23 12.21
C VAL A 66 1.75 5.66 12.68
N LEU A 67 0.92 6.21 11.80
CA LEU A 67 -0.46 6.61 12.10
C LEU A 67 -1.28 5.44 12.64
N GLU A 68 -1.20 4.28 11.99
CA GLU A 68 -1.94 3.08 12.41
C GLU A 68 -1.45 2.53 13.76
N GLU A 69 -0.15 2.56 14.03
CA GLU A 69 0.42 2.15 15.32
C GLU A 69 -0.06 3.08 16.45
N GLU A 70 -0.06 4.40 16.21
CA GLU A 70 -0.60 5.40 17.14
C GLU A 70 -2.09 5.19 17.40
N ALA A 71 -2.88 4.95 16.34
CA ALA A 71 -4.31 4.67 16.45
C ALA A 71 -4.58 3.37 17.22
N LYS A 72 -3.85 2.28 16.92
CA LYS A 72 -3.94 1.01 17.65
C LYS A 72 -3.62 1.22 19.13
N ALA A 73 -2.59 1.98 19.47
CA ALA A 73 -2.23 2.26 20.86
C ALA A 73 -3.28 3.12 21.60
N TYR A 74 -3.99 4.00 20.88
CA TYR A 74 -5.06 4.83 21.46
C TYR A 74 -6.36 4.04 21.68
N TRP A 75 -6.81 3.26 20.69
CA TRP A 75 -8.11 2.58 20.69
C TRP A 75 -8.10 1.17 21.30
N ASN A 76 -6.92 0.54 21.48
CA ASN A 76 -6.79 -0.74 22.19
C ASN A 76 -6.62 -0.58 23.71
N LYS A 77 -6.99 0.58 24.27
CA LYS A 77 -7.12 0.79 25.71
C LYS A 77 -8.55 0.49 26.16
#